data_AF-A0A933MVI6-F1
#
_entry.id   AF-A0A933MVI6-F1
#
_cell.length_a   1.000
_cell.length_b   1.000
_cell.length_c   1.000
_cell.angle_alpha   90.00
_cell.angle_beta   90.00
_cell.angle_gamma   90.00
#
_symmetry.space_group_name_H-M   'P 1'
#
loop_
_entity.id
_entity.type
_entity.pdbx_description
1 polymer ?
#
loop_
_entity_poly.entity_id
_entity_poly.type
_entity_poly.pdbx_seq_one_letter_code
_entity_poly.pdbx_strand_id
1 'polypeptide(L)'
;MEKIALPQKVEFVKGSDANNKQIIIGPCYPGYGATIGNALRRVLLSSLPGAAVIGVKIKGADHEFMTLPHVKEDVLELILNLKKLRLKVFSDETVKLELDARGEKEVKASDIKKNSLVEIANPDLTLGHVTDMAGSLSMEISVSQGAGYITVESRESAKNEIGY
;
A
#
# COMPACT_ATOMS: atom_id res chain seq x y z
N MET A 1 14.98 25.52 38.54
CA MET A 1 14.39 24.64 37.51
C MET A 1 14.70 23.22 37.91
N GLU A 2 13.68 22.37 38.07
CA GLU A 2 13.90 20.92 38.27
C GLU A 2 14.67 20.36 37.07
N LYS A 3 15.71 19.55 37.34
CA LYS A 3 16.43 18.82 36.30
C LYS A 3 15.53 17.69 35.80
N ILE A 4 14.89 17.90 34.66
CA ILE A 4 14.14 16.86 33.97
C ILE A 4 15.15 15.88 33.36
N ALA A 5 15.11 14.61 33.80
CA ALA A 5 15.96 13.57 33.22
C ALA A 5 15.47 13.20 31.82
N LEU A 6 16.39 13.16 30.85
CA LEU A 6 16.12 12.63 29.52
C LEU A 6 15.98 11.09 29.60
N PRO A 7 15.15 10.47 28.73
CA PRO A 7 15.09 9.02 28.63
C PRO A 7 16.46 8.44 28.26
N GLN A 8 16.97 7.50 29.06
CA GLN A 8 18.31 6.94 28.87
C GLN A 8 18.31 5.59 28.11
N LYS A 9 17.17 4.90 28.09
CA LYS A 9 17.03 3.57 27.51
C LYS A 9 16.09 3.60 26.32
N VAL A 10 16.59 3.16 25.16
CA VAL A 10 15.80 2.86 23.97
C VAL A 10 16.13 1.41 23.57
N GLU A 11 15.17 0.52 23.74
CA GLU A 11 15.32 -0.90 23.38
C GLU A 11 14.44 -1.24 22.17
N PHE A 12 15.05 -1.89 21.19
CA PHE A 12 14.36 -2.43 20.03
C PHE A 12 14.10 -3.92 20.26
N VAL A 13 12.84 -4.25 20.54
CA VAL A 13 12.38 -5.62 20.74
C VAL A 13 11.80 -6.14 19.42
N LYS A 14 12.19 -7.37 19.04
CA LYS A 14 11.57 -8.04 17.90
C LYS A 14 10.09 -8.25 18.22
N GLY A 15 9.20 -7.75 17.37
CA GLY A 15 7.77 -8.01 17.50
C GLY A 15 7.42 -9.45 17.12
N SER A 16 6.13 -9.75 17.14
CA SER A 16 5.58 -11.08 16.80
C SER A 16 6.00 -11.57 15.41
N ASP A 17 6.14 -10.65 14.46
CA ASP A 17 6.35 -10.94 13.04
C ASP A 17 7.48 -10.10 12.44
N ALA A 18 7.93 -10.45 11.23
CA ALA A 18 8.98 -9.71 10.52
C ALA A 18 8.66 -8.20 10.36
N ASN A 19 7.37 -7.89 10.18
CA ASN A 19 6.84 -6.53 9.96
C ASN A 19 6.38 -5.83 11.26
N ASN A 20 6.44 -6.50 12.41
CA ASN A 20 6.07 -5.92 13.70
C ASN A 20 7.34 -5.65 14.52
N LYS A 21 7.49 -4.42 15.01
CA LYS A 21 8.63 -4.00 15.85
C LYS A 21 8.11 -3.28 17.06
N GLN A 22 8.68 -3.58 18.23
CA GLN A 22 8.34 -2.91 19.47
C GLN A 22 9.55 -2.09 19.94
N ILE A 23 9.31 -0.84 20.31
CA ILE A 23 10.34 0.07 20.83
C ILE A 23 9.96 0.44 22.26
N ILE A 24 10.85 0.20 23.21
CA ILE A 24 10.67 0.54 24.63
C ILE A 24 11.55 1.75 24.93
N ILE A 25 10.94 2.86 25.36
CA ILE A 25 11.64 4.10 25.72
C ILE A 25 11.38 4.37 27.21
N GLY A 26 12.43 4.51 28.00
CA GLY A 26 12.30 4.86 29.41
C GLY A 26 13.63 4.99 30.16
N PRO A 27 13.60 5.36 31.46
CA PRO A 27 12.47 5.93 32.17
C PRO A 27 12.15 7.35 31.66
N CYS A 28 10.86 7.71 31.62
CA CYS A 28 10.40 9.03 31.19
C CYS A 28 9.89 9.83 32.39
N TYR A 29 10.08 11.15 32.38
CA TYR A 29 9.43 12.03 33.35
C TYR A 29 7.90 11.89 33.28
N PRO A 30 7.16 12.00 34.40
CA PRO A 30 5.69 11.93 34.37
C PRO A 30 5.07 12.84 33.30
N GLY A 31 4.18 12.29 32.49
CA GLY A 31 3.55 12.99 31.36
C GLY A 31 4.33 12.96 30.03
N TYR A 32 5.67 12.83 30.04
CA TYR A 32 6.47 12.87 28.81
C TYR A 32 6.24 11.65 27.92
N GLY A 33 5.90 10.48 28.49
CA GLY A 33 5.57 9.30 27.72
C GLY A 33 4.39 9.52 26.76
N ALA A 34 3.34 10.22 27.22
CA ALA A 34 2.18 10.55 26.39
C ALA A 34 2.54 11.57 25.30
N THR A 35 3.33 12.59 25.63
CA THR A 35 3.79 13.60 24.67
C THR A 35 4.61 12.98 23.54
N ILE A 36 5.61 12.17 23.89
CA ILE A 36 6.48 11.48 22.91
C ILE A 36 5.67 10.47 22.10
N GLY A 37 4.85 9.64 22.75
CA GLY A 37 4.04 8.64 22.07
C GLY A 37 3.05 9.23 21.07
N ASN A 38 2.38 10.32 21.45
CA ASN A 38 1.44 11.01 20.54
C ASN A 38 2.17 11.67 19.37
N ALA A 39 3.33 12.31 19.61
CA ALA A 39 4.13 12.92 18.55
C ALA A 39 4.60 11.86 17.54
N LEU A 40 5.19 10.76 18.01
CA LEU A 40 5.64 9.66 17.16
C LEU A 40 4.47 9.02 16.39
N ARG A 41 3.35 8.74 17.06
CA ARG A 41 2.16 8.18 16.42
C ARG A 41 1.67 9.05 15.26
N ARG A 42 1.61 10.38 15.46
CA ARG A 42 1.19 11.31 14.41
C ARG A 42 2.12 11.26 13.22
N VAL A 43 3.42 11.43 13.44
CA VAL A 43 4.43 11.45 12.38
C VAL A 43 4.45 10.13 11.60
N LEU A 44 4.41 9.00 12.31
CA LEU A 44 4.45 7.67 11.68
C LEU A 44 3.19 7.37 10.85
N LEU A 45 2.03 7.91 11.22
CA LEU A 45 0.78 7.71 10.47
C LEU A 45 0.62 8.66 9.28
N SER A 46 1.15 9.89 9.36
CA SER A 46 0.87 10.93 8.35
C SER A 46 2.00 11.21 7.38
N SER A 47 3.27 11.02 7.78
CA SER A 47 4.40 11.69 7.13
C SER A 47 5.51 10.75 6.68
N LEU A 48 5.27 9.43 6.72
CA LEU A 48 6.21 8.48 6.16
C LEU A 48 6.08 8.42 4.63
N PRO A 49 7.19 8.54 3.88
CA PRO A 49 7.18 8.28 2.46
C PRO A 49 6.90 6.81 2.20
N GLY A 50 6.06 6.54 1.22
CA GLY A 50 5.70 5.20 0.78
C GLY A 50 5.28 5.19 -0.68
N ALA A 51 4.96 4.02 -1.20
CA ALA A 51 4.38 3.88 -2.52
C ALA A 51 3.08 3.07 -2.43
N ALA A 52 2.11 3.44 -3.26
CA ALA A 52 0.80 2.81 -3.29
C ALA A 52 0.26 2.73 -4.72
N VAL A 53 -0.68 1.82 -4.93
CA VAL A 53 -1.51 1.79 -6.13
C VAL A 53 -2.40 3.04 -6.13
N ILE A 54 -2.29 3.85 -7.18
CA ILE A 54 -3.08 5.07 -7.33
C ILE A 54 -4.26 4.93 -8.29
N GLY A 55 -4.22 3.92 -9.16
CA GLY A 55 -5.27 3.62 -10.10
C GLY A 55 -5.06 2.26 -10.75
N VAL A 56 -6.13 1.70 -11.30
CA VAL A 56 -6.08 0.45 -12.05
C VAL A 56 -7.01 0.56 -13.25
N LYS A 57 -6.58 0.01 -14.39
CA LYS A 57 -7.40 -0.19 -15.56
C LYS A 57 -7.52 -1.68 -15.81
N ILE A 58 -8.72 -2.23 -15.65
CA ILE A 58 -8.97 -3.67 -15.81
C ILE A 58 -9.66 -3.89 -17.15
N LYS A 59 -9.15 -4.82 -17.96
CA LYS A 59 -9.71 -5.10 -19.28
C LYS A 59 -11.07 -5.78 -19.14
N GLY A 60 -12.07 -5.23 -19.83
CA GLY A 60 -13.44 -5.73 -19.76
C GLY A 60 -14.21 -5.27 -18.53
N ALA A 61 -13.63 -4.36 -17.73
CA ALA A 61 -14.34 -3.68 -16.66
C ALA A 61 -14.67 -2.22 -17.05
N ASP A 62 -15.95 -1.91 -17.22
CA ASP A 62 -16.45 -0.55 -17.48
C ASP A 62 -16.65 0.26 -16.19
N HIS A 63 -16.97 -0.40 -15.08
CA HIS A 63 -17.16 0.24 -13.77
C HIS A 63 -16.77 -0.71 -12.61
N GLU A 64 -16.66 -0.18 -11.40
CA GLU A 64 -16.17 -0.91 -10.22
C GLU A 64 -17.14 -1.94 -9.66
N PHE A 65 -18.44 -1.81 -9.93
CA PHE A 65 -19.49 -2.71 -9.39
C PHE A 65 -19.80 -3.93 -10.26
N MET A 66 -18.96 -4.25 -11.23
CA MET A 66 -19.22 -5.37 -12.14
C MET A 66 -18.40 -6.61 -11.80
N THR A 67 -18.83 -7.72 -12.35
CA THR A 67 -18.10 -8.98 -12.34
C THR A 67 -17.43 -9.20 -13.69
N LEU A 68 -16.33 -9.95 -13.69
CA LEU A 68 -15.66 -10.36 -14.93
C LEU A 68 -15.98 -11.84 -15.19
N PRO A 69 -16.30 -12.22 -16.43
CA PRO A 69 -16.52 -13.63 -16.76
C PRO A 69 -15.25 -14.43 -16.49
N HIS A 70 -15.41 -15.62 -15.90
CA HIS A 70 -14.32 -16.54 -15.56
C HIS A 70 -13.32 -16.02 -14.50
N VAL A 71 -13.69 -14.99 -13.75
CA VAL A 71 -12.96 -14.51 -12.56
C VAL A 71 -13.87 -14.69 -11.35
N LYS A 72 -13.32 -15.18 -10.24
CA LYS A 72 -14.11 -15.47 -9.04
C LYS A 72 -14.52 -14.20 -8.30
N GLU A 73 -13.60 -13.25 -8.18
CA GLU A 73 -13.80 -11.97 -7.51
C GLU A 73 -14.53 -10.97 -8.40
N ASP A 74 -15.29 -10.07 -7.77
CA ASP A 74 -15.80 -8.88 -8.45
C ASP A 74 -14.70 -7.81 -8.60
N VAL A 75 -14.96 -6.79 -9.43
CA VAL A 75 -13.98 -5.73 -9.68
C VAL A 75 -13.63 -4.95 -8.40
N LEU A 76 -14.57 -4.79 -7.49
CA LEU A 76 -14.36 -4.10 -6.21
C LEU A 76 -13.40 -4.88 -5.31
N GLU A 77 -13.57 -6.19 -5.20
CA GLU A 77 -12.71 -7.09 -4.44
C GLU A 77 -11.30 -7.12 -5.03
N LEU A 78 -11.16 -7.14 -6.37
CA LEU A 78 -9.86 -6.98 -7.04
C LEU A 78 -9.19 -5.65 -6.64
N ILE A 79 -9.93 -4.54 -6.65
CA ILE A 79 -9.43 -3.22 -6.22
C ILE A 79 -8.99 -3.26 -4.75
N LEU A 80 -9.76 -3.88 -3.86
CA LEU A 80 -9.43 -4.02 -2.44
C LEU A 80 -8.18 -4.89 -2.22
N ASN A 81 -7.98 -5.94 -3.03
CA ASN A 81 -6.77 -6.75 -2.97
C ASN A 81 -5.55 -5.97 -3.46
N LEU A 82 -5.69 -5.16 -4.51
CA LEU A 82 -4.63 -4.26 -4.97
C LEU A 82 -4.23 -3.23 -3.90
N LYS A 83 -5.15 -2.75 -3.05
CA LYS A 83 -4.81 -1.87 -1.92
C LYS A 83 -3.93 -2.54 -0.85
N LYS A 84 -3.91 -3.88 -0.80
CA LYS A 84 -3.03 -4.65 0.12
C LYS A 84 -1.63 -4.87 -0.46
N LEU A 85 -1.40 -4.55 -1.74
CA LEU A 85 -0.11 -4.68 -2.40
C LEU A 85 0.91 -3.73 -1.74
N ARG A 86 2.08 -4.28 -1.40
CA ARG A 86 3.19 -3.52 -0.80
C ARG A 86 4.32 -3.43 -1.82
N LEU A 87 4.69 -2.21 -2.15
CA LEU A 87 5.65 -1.93 -3.19
C LEU A 87 6.65 -0.87 -2.74
N LYS A 88 7.84 -0.94 -3.32
CA LYS A 88 8.86 0.08 -3.25
C LYS A 88 9.10 0.56 -4.67
N VAL A 89 8.85 1.85 -4.91
CA VAL A 89 9.04 2.49 -6.22
C VAL A 89 10.33 3.31 -6.13
N PHE A 90 11.15 3.26 -7.17
CA PHE A 90 12.44 3.97 -7.26
C PHE A 90 12.41 5.16 -8.24
N SER A 91 11.21 5.57 -8.66
CA SER A 91 10.95 6.70 -9.55
C SER A 91 10.04 7.70 -8.86
N ASP A 92 10.25 8.98 -9.16
CA ASP A 92 9.40 10.09 -8.70
C ASP A 92 8.13 10.23 -9.57
N GLU A 93 8.09 9.58 -10.73
CA GLU A 93 6.95 9.60 -11.64
C GLU A 93 6.01 8.39 -11.42
N THR A 94 4.79 8.50 -11.95
CA THR A 94 3.85 7.37 -11.94
C THR A 94 4.36 6.25 -12.84
N VAL A 95 4.57 5.07 -12.25
CA VAL A 95 4.98 3.87 -12.97
C VAL A 95 3.77 2.99 -13.25
N LYS A 96 3.68 2.47 -14.48
CA LYS A 96 2.65 1.49 -14.86
C LYS A 96 3.22 0.08 -14.76
N LEU A 97 2.49 -0.78 -14.09
CA LEU A 97 2.74 -2.21 -13.99
C LEU A 97 1.67 -2.95 -14.79
N GLU A 98 2.06 -4.04 -15.43
CA GLU A 98 1.15 -4.86 -16.21
C GLU A 98 1.00 -6.24 -15.58
N LEU A 99 -0.23 -6.72 -15.55
CA LEU A 99 -0.58 -8.09 -15.19
C LEU A 99 -1.40 -8.70 -16.32
N ASP A 100 -0.97 -9.85 -16.82
CA ASP A 100 -1.70 -10.66 -17.80
C ASP A 100 -1.66 -12.12 -17.31
N ALA A 101 -2.80 -12.56 -16.78
CA ALA A 101 -3.02 -13.91 -16.31
C ALA A 101 -4.02 -14.60 -17.24
N ARG A 102 -3.67 -15.80 -17.71
CA ARG A 102 -4.52 -16.61 -18.61
C ARG A 102 -4.62 -18.03 -18.09
N GLY A 103 -5.78 -18.63 -18.32
CA GLY A 103 -6.08 -19.97 -17.86
C GLY A 103 -6.39 -20.04 -16.36
N GLU A 104 -6.91 -21.18 -15.94
CA GLU A 104 -7.31 -21.43 -14.56
C GLU A 104 -6.09 -21.36 -13.63
N LYS A 105 -6.02 -20.31 -12.80
CA LYS A 105 -4.96 -20.13 -11.80
C LYS A 105 -5.32 -19.11 -10.72
N GLU A 106 -4.66 -19.26 -9.58
CA GLU A 106 -4.55 -18.21 -8.58
C GLU A 106 -3.58 -17.13 -9.08
N VAL A 107 -4.05 -15.89 -9.17
CA VAL A 107 -3.27 -14.73 -9.61
C VAL A 107 -2.63 -14.08 -8.39
N LYS A 108 -1.30 -14.09 -8.34
CA LYS A 108 -0.51 -13.52 -7.23
C LYS A 108 0.18 -12.23 -7.62
N ALA A 109 0.63 -11.48 -6.62
CA ALA A 109 1.44 -10.29 -6.83
C ALA A 109 2.76 -10.60 -7.58
N SER A 110 3.27 -11.82 -7.43
CA SER A 110 4.42 -12.31 -8.20
C SER A 110 4.15 -12.49 -9.71
N ASP A 111 2.89 -12.57 -10.15
CA ASP A 111 2.52 -12.63 -11.58
C ASP A 111 2.60 -11.26 -12.28
N ILE A 112 2.75 -10.16 -11.53
CA ILE A 112 2.95 -8.83 -12.11
C ILE A 112 4.28 -8.82 -12.87
N LYS A 113 4.28 -8.27 -14.09
CA LYS A 113 5.50 -8.18 -14.90
C LYS A 113 6.58 -7.40 -14.14
N LYS A 114 7.80 -7.97 -14.11
CA LYS A 114 8.96 -7.34 -13.47
C LYS A 114 9.25 -5.99 -14.11
N ASN A 115 9.45 -4.98 -13.27
CA ASN A 115 9.84 -3.64 -13.67
C ASN A 115 11.09 -3.24 -12.87
N SER A 116 12.08 -2.61 -13.48
CA SER A 116 13.31 -2.18 -12.81
C SER A 116 13.08 -1.07 -11.79
N LEU A 117 11.98 -0.31 -11.92
CA LEU A 117 11.64 0.82 -11.06
C LEU A 117 10.74 0.44 -9.89
N VAL A 118 10.25 -0.81 -9.82
CA VAL A 118 9.30 -1.24 -8.78
C VAL A 118 9.67 -2.60 -8.23
N GLU A 119 9.80 -2.68 -6.92
CA GLU A 119 10.01 -3.91 -6.16
C GLU A 119 8.75 -4.25 -5.37
N ILE A 120 8.27 -5.49 -5.52
CA ILE A 120 7.09 -6.00 -4.80
C ILE A 120 7.56 -6.67 -3.51
N ALA A 121 7.13 -6.12 -2.37
CA ALA A 121 7.55 -6.59 -1.04
C ALA A 121 6.73 -7.77 -0.50
N ASN A 122 5.54 -8.03 -1.07
CA ASN A 122 4.67 -9.15 -0.70
C ASN A 122 4.26 -9.99 -1.93
N PRO A 123 5.18 -10.76 -2.53
CA PRO A 123 4.92 -11.52 -3.76
C PRO A 123 3.85 -12.62 -3.62
N ASP A 124 3.61 -13.09 -2.40
CA ASP A 124 2.64 -14.15 -2.08
C ASP A 124 1.20 -13.63 -1.96
N LEU A 125 0.98 -12.32 -2.07
CA LEU A 125 -0.35 -11.74 -1.99
C LEU A 125 -1.21 -12.22 -3.17
N THR A 126 -2.32 -12.89 -2.87
CA THR A 126 -3.36 -13.22 -3.85
C THR A 126 -4.10 -11.96 -4.28
N LEU A 127 -4.14 -11.71 -5.58
CA LEU A 127 -4.86 -10.60 -6.20
C LEU A 127 -6.27 -11.04 -6.64
N GLY A 128 -6.41 -12.27 -7.13
CA GLY A 128 -7.69 -12.89 -7.50
C GLY A 128 -7.50 -14.29 -8.07
N HIS A 129 -8.57 -14.90 -8.58
CA HIS A 129 -8.59 -16.24 -9.14
C HIS A 129 -9.30 -16.26 -10.50
N VAL A 130 -8.61 -16.80 -11.50
CA VAL A 130 -9.21 -17.14 -12.80
C VAL A 130 -9.72 -18.58 -12.70
N THR A 131 -11.01 -18.78 -12.96
CA THR A 131 -11.71 -20.06 -12.70
C THR A 131 -11.85 -20.96 -13.92
N ASP A 132 -11.44 -20.50 -15.10
CA ASP A 132 -11.62 -21.21 -16.37
C ASP A 132 -10.35 -21.14 -17.24
N MET A 133 -10.10 -22.19 -18.03
CA MET A 133 -9.02 -22.21 -19.02
C MET A 133 -9.17 -21.13 -20.11
N ALA A 134 -10.40 -20.76 -20.46
CA ALA A 134 -10.69 -19.67 -21.39
C ALA A 134 -10.63 -18.28 -20.72
N GLY A 135 -10.56 -18.23 -19.38
CA GLY A 135 -10.53 -17.00 -18.61
C GLY A 135 -9.21 -16.25 -18.77
N SER A 136 -9.29 -14.93 -18.74
CA SER A 136 -8.11 -14.06 -18.69
C SER A 136 -8.36 -12.85 -17.81
N LEU A 137 -7.40 -12.54 -16.95
CA LEU A 137 -7.39 -11.31 -16.15
C LEU A 137 -6.22 -10.46 -16.61
N SER A 138 -6.54 -9.32 -17.23
CA SER A 138 -5.54 -8.35 -17.68
C SER A 138 -5.82 -6.99 -17.06
N MET A 139 -4.82 -6.41 -16.41
CA MET A 139 -4.92 -5.10 -15.79
C MET A 139 -3.62 -4.31 -15.89
N GLU A 140 -3.76 -2.99 -16.03
CA GLU A 140 -2.68 -2.01 -15.90
C GLU A 140 -2.82 -1.34 -14.54
N ILE A 141 -1.80 -1.47 -13.68
CA ILE A 141 -1.78 -0.96 -12.32
C ILE A 141 -0.86 0.26 -12.29
N SER A 142 -1.39 1.43 -11.97
CA SER A 142 -0.60 2.66 -11.83
C SER A 142 -0.17 2.82 -10.38
N VAL A 143 1.13 2.96 -10.16
CA VAL A 143 1.74 3.13 -8.83
C VAL A 143 2.53 4.42 -8.76
N SER A 144 2.49 5.08 -7.61
CA SER A 144 3.25 6.30 -7.38
C SER A 144 3.74 6.38 -5.94
N GLN A 145 4.80 7.16 -5.74
CA GLN A 145 5.26 7.55 -4.41
C GLN A 145 4.34 8.63 -3.82
N GLY A 146 4.28 8.69 -2.50
CA GLY A 146 3.55 9.70 -1.75
C GLY A 146 3.80 9.59 -0.26
N ALA A 147 3.10 10.40 0.53
CA ALA A 147 3.13 10.34 1.98
C ALA A 147 1.71 10.33 2.55
N GLY A 148 1.52 9.57 3.63
CA GLY A 148 0.25 9.48 4.33
C GLY A 148 -0.85 8.74 3.54
N TYR A 149 -2.10 9.17 3.72
CA TYR A 149 -3.28 8.57 3.09
C TYR A 149 -4.08 9.65 2.36
N ILE A 150 -4.36 9.41 1.08
CA ILE A 150 -5.09 10.34 0.21
C ILE A 150 -6.28 9.58 -0.38
N THR A 151 -7.48 10.13 -0.20
CA THR A 151 -8.70 9.55 -0.79
C THR A 151 -8.82 9.89 -2.27
N VAL A 152 -9.70 9.17 -2.99
CA VAL A 152 -9.92 9.42 -4.42
C VAL A 152 -10.51 10.82 -4.61
N GLU A 153 -11.47 11.21 -3.79
CA GLU A 153 -12.15 12.51 -3.87
C GLU A 153 -11.17 13.68 -3.67
N SER A 154 -10.22 13.51 -2.74
CA SER A 154 -9.20 14.55 -2.48
C SER A 154 -8.25 14.73 -3.67
N ARG A 155 -7.94 13.67 -4.42
CA ARG A 155 -7.12 13.74 -5.63
C ARG A 155 -7.84 14.43 -6.78
N GLU A 156 -9.13 14.13 -6.97
CA GLU A 156 -9.93 14.75 -8.02
C GLU A 156 -10.09 16.25 -7.79
N SER A 157 -10.36 16.66 -6.54
CA SER A 157 -10.39 18.07 -6.17
C SER A 157 -9.06 18.78 -6.46
N ALA A 158 -7.92 18.19 -6.09
CA ALA A 158 -6.59 18.76 -6.36
C ALA A 158 -6.27 18.82 -7.87
N LYS A 159 -6.80 17.89 -8.67
CA LYS A 159 -6.62 17.90 -10.14
C LYS A 159 -7.52 18.94 -10.83
N ASN A 160 -8.66 19.25 -10.21
CA ASN A 160 -9.61 20.26 -10.67
C ASN A 160 -9.23 21.70 -10.25
N GLU A 161 -8.34 21.86 -9.27
CA GLU A 161 -7.66 23.13 -8.97
C GLU A 161 -6.61 23.46 -10.07
N ILE A 162 -7.10 23.72 -11.28
CA ILE A 162 -6.30 24.35 -12.33
C ILE A 162 -6.33 25.86 -12.07
N GLY A 163 -5.29 26.39 -11.44
CA GLY A 163 -5.11 27.84 -11.32
C GLY A 163 -4.35 28.29 -10.09
N TYR A 164 -3.05 28.52 -10.28
CA TYR A 164 -2.44 29.80 -9.95
C TYR A 164 -1.80 30.37 -11.22
#